data_AF-A0A357NDA0-F1
#
_entry.id   AF-A0A357NDA0-F1
#
_cell.length_a   1.000
_cell.length_b   1.000
_cell.length_c   1.000
_cell.angle_alpha   90.00
_cell.angle_beta   90.00
_cell.angle_gamma   90.00
#
_symmetry.space_group_name_H-M   'P 1'
#
loop_
_entity.id
_entity.type
_entity.pdbx_description
1 polymer ?
#
loop_
_entity_poly.entity_id
_entity_poly.type
_entity_poly.pdbx_seq_one_letter_code
_entity_poly.pdbx_strand_id
1 'polypeptide(L)'
;VNKCHHELQDIIRELGFDDYFVNPEIMYEVLNAIHDIAEKGGLYCQCGATQIGVDILPEELELTCNACHGVLHIPARTEGDLLALRNAGSIEVPEKRRRRKK
;
A
#
# COMPACT_ATOMS: atom_id res chain seq x y z
N VAL A 1 -23.07 -29.80 -2.90
CA VAL A 1 -21.86 -29.34 -3.60
C VAL A 1 -21.53 -27.96 -3.08
N ASN A 2 -20.32 -27.79 -2.51
CA ASN A 2 -19.58 -26.54 -2.23
C ASN A 2 -20.30 -25.37 -1.54
N LYS A 3 -19.94 -25.02 -0.29
CA LYS A 3 -18.67 -24.44 0.24
C LYS A 3 -18.73 -22.91 0.30
N CYS A 4 -18.91 -22.39 1.52
CA CYS A 4 -17.95 -21.51 2.16
C CYS A 4 -17.42 -20.34 1.30
N HIS A 5 -18.30 -19.41 0.93
CA HIS A 5 -17.88 -18.09 0.43
C HIS A 5 -18.64 -16.93 1.09
N HIS A 6 -19.75 -17.19 1.79
CA HIS A 6 -20.61 -16.10 2.25
C HIS A 6 -20.13 -15.41 3.54
N GLU A 7 -19.44 -16.14 4.44
CA GLU A 7 -19.10 -15.60 5.77
C GLU A 7 -18.09 -14.45 5.72
N LEU A 8 -17.19 -14.41 4.73
CA LEU A 8 -16.27 -13.28 4.56
C LEU A 8 -16.99 -12.03 4.05
N GLN A 9 -17.98 -12.19 3.18
CA GLN A 9 -18.71 -11.05 2.61
C GLN A 9 -19.58 -10.35 3.66
N ASP A 10 -20.20 -11.10 4.57
CA ASP A 10 -21.00 -10.51 5.66
C ASP A 10 -20.13 -9.81 6.71
N ILE A 11 -18.95 -10.35 7.06
CA ILE A 11 -18.00 -9.66 7.96
C ILE A 11 -17.48 -8.36 7.34
N ILE A 12 -17.17 -8.36 6.04
CA ILE A 12 -16.79 -7.16 5.27
C ILE A 12 -17.93 -6.13 5.31
N ARG A 13 -19.17 -6.57 5.18
CA ARG A 13 -20.35 -5.71 5.18
C ARG A 13 -20.68 -5.14 6.56
N GLU A 14 -20.55 -5.92 7.64
CA GLU A 14 -20.72 -5.46 9.04
C GLU A 14 -19.62 -4.49 9.51
N LEU A 15 -18.41 -4.64 8.97
CA LEU A 15 -17.28 -3.74 9.24
C LEU A 15 -17.29 -2.48 8.34
N GLY A 16 -18.28 -2.33 7.45
CA GLY A 16 -18.42 -1.18 6.56
C GLY A 16 -17.46 -1.16 5.36
N PHE A 17 -16.84 -2.29 5.02
CA PHE A 17 -15.85 -2.38 3.94
C PHE A 17 -16.45 -2.24 2.53
N ASP A 18 -17.76 -2.47 2.36
CA ASP A 18 -18.49 -2.23 1.09
C ASP A 18 -18.47 -0.72 0.70
N ASP A 19 -18.36 0.19 1.67
CA ASP A 19 -18.19 1.65 1.47
C ASP A 19 -16.77 2.15 1.85
N TYR A 20 -15.96 1.32 2.52
CA TYR A 20 -14.62 1.73 2.97
C TYR A 20 -13.62 1.77 1.81
N PHE A 21 -13.77 0.94 0.79
CA PHE A 21 -12.86 0.94 -0.36
C PHE A 21 -13.61 1.28 -1.63
N VAL A 22 -13.08 2.25 -2.39
CA VAL A 22 -13.66 2.63 -3.69
C VAL A 22 -13.71 1.44 -4.64
N ASN A 23 -12.68 0.57 -4.59
CA ASN A 23 -12.64 -0.64 -5.40
C ASN A 23 -11.75 -1.71 -4.74
N PRO A 24 -12.33 -2.72 -4.05
CA PRO A 24 -11.55 -3.69 -3.30
C PRO A 24 -10.61 -4.51 -4.19
N GLU A 25 -11.04 -4.86 -5.41
CA GLU A 25 -10.22 -5.62 -6.38
C GLU A 25 -8.92 -4.88 -6.74
N ILE A 26 -9.02 -3.58 -7.05
CA ILE A 26 -7.85 -2.72 -7.34
C ILE A 26 -6.94 -2.62 -6.12
N MET A 27 -7.51 -2.49 -4.93
CA MET A 27 -6.73 -2.39 -3.71
C MET A 27 -5.90 -3.65 -3.43
N TYR A 28 -6.51 -4.83 -3.59
CA TYR A 28 -5.77 -6.10 -3.48
C TYR A 28 -4.66 -6.21 -4.51
N GLU A 29 -4.92 -5.82 -5.76
CA GLU A 29 -3.92 -5.84 -6.82
C GLU A 29 -2.74 -4.88 -6.55
N VAL A 30 -3.03 -3.68 -6.04
CA VAL A 30 -2.00 -2.71 -5.64
C VAL A 30 -1.16 -3.26 -4.49
N LEU A 31 -1.82 -3.83 -3.48
CA LEU A 31 -1.12 -4.45 -2.34
C LEU A 31 -0.22 -5.61 -2.80
N ASN A 32 -0.71 -6.47 -3.70
CA ASN A 32 0.08 -7.53 -4.31
C ASN A 32 1.28 -6.97 -5.06
N ALA A 33 1.11 -5.89 -5.83
CA ALA A 33 2.20 -5.25 -6.54
C ALA A 33 3.27 -4.71 -5.59
N ILE A 34 2.87 -4.06 -4.49
CA ILE A 34 3.79 -3.59 -3.45
C ILE A 34 4.55 -4.75 -2.81
N HIS A 35 3.84 -5.83 -2.46
CA HIS A 35 4.44 -7.03 -1.86
C HIS A 35 5.47 -7.67 -2.79
N ASP A 36 5.12 -7.84 -4.06
CA ASP A 36 5.98 -8.41 -5.09
C ASP A 36 7.25 -7.56 -5.32
N ILE A 37 7.12 -6.22 -5.32
CA ILE A 37 8.26 -5.29 -5.38
C ILE A 37 9.13 -5.43 -4.11
N ALA A 38 8.54 -5.57 -2.93
CA ALA A 38 9.27 -5.75 -1.68
C ALA A 38 10.04 -7.07 -1.66
N GLU A 39 9.42 -8.18 -2.08
CA GLU A 39 10.07 -9.49 -2.20
C GLU A 39 11.22 -9.47 -3.21
N LYS A 40 11.07 -8.72 -4.31
CA LYS A 40 12.15 -8.47 -5.28
C LYS A 40 13.25 -7.55 -4.76
N GLY A 41 13.10 -6.95 -3.57
CA GLY A 41 14.05 -5.99 -3.01
C GLY A 41 13.99 -4.60 -3.64
N GLY A 42 12.91 -4.30 -4.37
CA GLY A 42 12.66 -2.99 -5.00
C GLY A 42 12.00 -1.97 -4.08
N LEU A 43 11.75 -2.31 -2.80
CA LEU A 43 11.14 -1.42 -1.81
C LEU A 43 12.17 -0.97 -0.77
N TYR A 44 12.58 0.29 -0.84
CA TYR A 44 13.59 0.86 0.06
C TYR A 44 13.35 2.34 0.28
N CYS A 45 13.88 2.86 1.38
CA CYS A 45 13.85 4.29 1.67
C CYS A 45 15.20 4.92 1.33
N GLN A 46 15.18 6.19 0.89
CA GLN A 46 16.39 6.99 0.65
C GLN A 46 17.32 7.11 1.86
N CYS A 47 16.80 6.90 3.07
CA CYS A 47 17.64 6.86 4.27
C CYS A 47 18.49 5.59 4.42
N GLY A 48 18.32 4.60 3.55
CA GLY A 48 19.01 3.30 3.59
C GLY A 48 18.29 2.22 4.39
N ALA A 49 17.10 2.51 4.93
CA ALA A 49 16.29 1.52 5.62
C ALA A 49 15.36 0.77 4.66
N THR A 50 15.28 -0.55 4.85
CA THR A 50 14.35 -1.45 4.15
C THR A 50 13.12 -1.78 4.99
N GLN A 51 13.13 -1.44 6.28
CA GLN A 51 11.98 -1.58 7.17
C GLN A 51 11.00 -0.43 6.95
N ILE A 52 9.97 -0.70 6.17
CA ILE A 52 8.89 0.22 5.83
C ILE A 52 7.57 -0.44 6.24
N GLY A 53 6.80 0.25 7.08
CA GLY A 53 5.43 -0.12 7.41
C GLY A 53 4.49 0.27 6.28
N VAL A 54 3.44 -0.52 6.06
CA VAL A 54 2.41 -0.24 5.08
C VAL A 54 1.07 -0.16 5.81
N ASP A 55 0.41 0.98 5.69
CA ASP A 55 -0.91 1.27 6.21
C ASP A 55 -1.90 1.35 5.04
N ILE A 56 -3.01 0.64 5.14
CA ILE A 56 -4.01 0.54 4.07
C ILE A 56 -5.11 1.55 4.38
N LEU A 57 -5.35 2.50 3.46
CA LEU A 57 -6.43 3.47 3.54
C LEU A 57 -7.49 3.20 2.47
N PRO A 58 -8.72 3.73 2.64
CA PRO A 58 -9.83 3.65 1.69
C PRO A 58 -9.50 3.90 0.22
N GLU A 59 -8.57 4.83 -0.02
CA GLU A 59 -8.28 5.38 -1.35
C GLU A 59 -6.79 5.31 -1.70
N GLU A 60 -5.94 4.95 -0.76
CA GLU A 60 -4.48 4.98 -0.92
C GLU A 60 -3.79 4.07 0.10
N LEU A 61 -2.52 3.76 -0.13
CA LEU A 61 -1.67 3.10 0.85
C LEU A 61 -0.60 4.07 1.32
N GLU A 62 -0.39 4.10 2.62
CA GLU A 62 0.63 4.90 3.25
C GLU A 62 1.81 4.01 3.63
N LEU A 63 2.98 4.33 3.10
CA LEU A 63 4.22 3.64 3.39
C LEU A 63 5.07 4.51 4.30
N THR A 64 5.29 4.04 5.52
CA THR A 64 6.03 4.77 6.55
C THR A 64 7.35 4.07 6.85
N CYS A 65 8.46 4.76 6.61
CA CYS A 65 9.78 4.24 6.93
C CYS A 65 10.04 4.29 8.44
N ASN A 66 10.34 3.15 9.07
CA ASN A 66 10.56 3.06 10.51
C ASN A 66 11.85 3.77 10.98
N ALA A 67 12.81 4.00 10.08
CA ALA A 67 14.08 4.66 10.41
C ALA A 67 13.97 6.19 10.36
N CYS A 68 13.67 6.75 9.19
CA CYS A 68 13.62 8.20 9.00
C CYS A 68 12.24 8.81 9.29
N HIS A 69 11.20 7.97 9.44
CA HIS A 69 9.80 8.39 9.54
C HIS A 69 9.34 9.16 8.28
N GLY A 70 9.93 8.84 7.13
CA GLY A 70 9.49 9.29 5.82
C GLY A 70 8.19 8.58 5.46
N VAL A 71 7.28 9.30 4.82
CA VAL A 71 5.94 8.81 4.48
C VAL A 71 5.79 8.94 2.96
N LEU A 72 5.30 7.89 2.32
CA LEU A 72 4.98 7.83 0.90
C LEU A 72 3.53 7.39 0.73
N HIS A 73 2.77 8.12 -0.07
CA HIS A 73 1.38 7.80 -0.36
C HIS A 73 1.29 7.21 -1.77
N ILE A 74 0.70 6.02 -1.89
CA ILE A 74 0.44 5.33 -3.16
C ILE A 74 -1.06 5.32 -3.39
N PRO A 75 -1.58 6.02 -4.42
CA PRO A 75 -3.00 5.96 -4.74
C PRO A 75 -3.40 4.54 -5.16
N ALA A 76 -4.58 4.09 -4.74
CA ALA A 76 -5.12 2.77 -5.07
C ALA A 76 -6.61 2.86 -5.37
N ARG A 77 -6.99 3.88 -6.14
CA ARG A 77 -8.38 4.22 -6.45
C ARG A 77 -8.79 3.64 -7.79
N THR A 78 -7.87 3.60 -8.75
CA THR A 78 -8.14 3.25 -10.14
C THR A 78 -7.11 2.26 -10.70
N GLU A 79 -7.48 1.53 -11.76
CA GLU A 79 -6.54 0.70 -12.51
C GLU A 79 -5.33 1.49 -13.04
N GLY A 80 -5.51 2.78 -13.33
CA GLY A 80 -4.41 3.66 -13.76
C GLY A 80 -3.31 3.77 -12.70
N ASP A 81 -3.70 3.81 -11.42
CA ASP A 81 -2.75 3.85 -10.30
C ASP A 81 -1.95 2.55 -10.19
N LEU A 82 -2.65 1.41 -10.31
CA LEU A 82 -2.02 0.08 -10.36
C LEU A 82 -1.03 -0.03 -11.53
N LEU A 83 -1.42 0.44 -12.71
CA LEU A 83 -0.57 0.38 -13.90
C LEU A 83 0.66 1.27 -13.74
N ALA A 84 0.52 2.47 -13.16
CA ALA A 84 1.63 3.36 -12.87
C ALA A 84 2.63 2.71 -11.88
N LEU A 85 2.12 2.08 -10.83
CA LEU A 85 2.95 1.38 -9.85
C LEU A 85 3.70 0.19 -10.47
N ARG A 86 3.01 -0.63 -11.26
CA ARG A 86 3.61 -1.76 -11.97
C ARG A 86 4.68 -1.31 -12.97
N ASN A 87 4.47 -0.18 -13.64
CA ASN A 87 5.45 0.41 -14.56
C ASN A 87 6.67 0.99 -13.82
N ALA A 88 6.50 1.53 -12.61
CA ALA A 88 7.62 2.03 -11.82
C ALA A 88 8.58 0.90 -11.42
N GLY A 89 8.05 -0.29 -11.12
CA GLY A 89 8.83 -1.51 -10.82
C GLY A 89 9.65 -1.49 -9.53
N SER A 90 9.79 -0.33 -8.89
CA SER A 90 10.46 -0.12 -7.60
C SER A 90 9.79 1.03 -6.85
N ILE A 91 9.78 0.93 -5.53
CA ILE A 91 9.15 1.90 -4.63
C ILE A 91 10.25 2.50 -3.75
N GLU A 92 10.53 3.77 -3.97
CA GLU A 92 11.50 4.53 -3.21
C GLU A 92 10.76 5.49 -2.25
N VAL A 93 10.84 5.23 -0.95
CA VAL A 93 10.25 6.13 0.06
C VAL A 93 11.16 7.32 0.29
N PRO A 94 10.68 8.57 0.12
CA PRO A 94 11.49 9.75 0.34
C PRO A 94 11.85 9.88 1.82
N GLU A 95 13.09 10.24 2.12
CA GLU A 95 13.50 10.46 3.51
C GLU A 95 12.87 11.74 4.08
N LYS A 96 12.46 11.69 5.36
CA LYS A 96 12.04 12.90 6.06
C LYS A 96 13.26 13.78 6.29
N ARG A 97 13.48 14.78 5.42
CA ARG A 97 14.53 15.79 5.60
C ARG A 97 14.34 16.50 6.94
N ARG A 98 15.06 16.06 7.98
CA ARG A 98 15.17 16.81 9.23
C ARG A 98 15.92 18.10 8.92
N ARG A 99 15.18 19.18 8.65
CA ARG A 99 15.74 20.53 8.69
C ARG A 99 16.42 20.68 10.06
N ARG A 100 17.75 20.58 10.10
CA ARG A 100 18.55 21.02 11.23
C ARG A 100 18.16 22.48 11.49
N LYS A 101 17.37 22.74 12.53
CA LYS A 101 17.27 24.07 13.10
C LYS A 101 18.67 24.39 13.62
N LYS A 102 19.33 25.33 12.95
CA LYS A 102 20.62 25.89 13.37
C LYS A 102 20.38 26.85 14.53
#